data_AF-A0A3L7XVV7-F1
#
_entry.id   AF-A0A3L7XVV7-F1
#
_cell.length_a   1.000
_cell.length_b   1.000
_cell.length_c   1.000
_cell.angle_alpha   90.00
_cell.angle_beta   90.00
_cell.angle_gamma   90.00
#
_symmetry.space_group_name_H-M   'P 1'
#
loop_
_entity.id
_entity.type
_entity.pdbx_description
1 polymer ?
#
loop_
_entity_poly.entity_id
_entity_poly.type
_entity_poly.pdbx_seq_one_letter_code
_entity_poly.pdbx_strand_id
1 'polypeptide(L)' 'TVGARLPMVVRLVGTNEEEGRKLLAEARMLTATSLADAAQKVVAAAGGAQ' A
#
# COMPACT_ATOMS: atom_id res chain seq x y z
N THR A 1 -5.81 -6.27 14.45
CA THR A 1 -4.64 -5.62 13.84
C THR A 1 -3.89 -6.67 13.05
N VAL A 2 -3.65 -6.50 11.75
CA VAL A 2 -2.69 -7.37 11.05
C VAL A 2 -1.35 -7.13 11.73
N GLY A 3 -0.81 -8.12 12.43
CA GLY A 3 0.38 -8.03 13.28
C GLY A 3 1.69 -7.87 12.50
N ALA A 4 1.69 -7.08 11.43
CA ALA A 4 2.85 -6.82 10.61
C ALA A 4 3.76 -5.82 11.34
N ARG A 5 4.95 -6.29 11.72
CA ARG A 5 6.06 -5.44 12.18
C ARG A 5 6.82 -4.75 11.03
N LEU A 6 6.40 -5.02 9.80
CA LEU A 6 7.05 -4.56 8.57
C LEU A 6 6.13 -3.61 7.79
N PRO A 7 6.70 -2.65 7.04
CA PRO A 7 5.93 -1.77 6.17
C PRO A 7 5.19 -2.58 5.11
N MET A 8 3.93 -2.22 4.85
CA MET A 8 3.08 -2.87 3.84
C MET A 8 2.58 -1.84 2.82
N VAL A 9 2.59 -2.23 1.55
CA VAL A 9 2.07 -1.45 0.42
C VAL A 9 1.05 -2.30 -0.33
N VAL A 10 -0.14 -1.75 -0.56
CA VAL A 10 -1.26 -2.46 -1.19
C VAL A 10 -1.61 -1.82 -2.53
N ARG A 11 -1.64 -2.63 -3.60
CA ARG A 11 -2.18 -2.24 -4.90
C ARG A 11 -3.48 -3.00 -5.15
N LEU A 12 -4.60 -2.29 -5.07
CA LEU A 12 -5.93 -2.84 -5.34
C LEU A 12 -6.36 -2.51 -6.77
N VAL A 13 -6.75 -3.52 -7.54
CA VAL A 13 -7.28 -3.37 -8.90
C VAL A 13 -8.46 -4.32 -9.10
N GLY A 14 -9.54 -3.84 -9.70
CA GLY A 14 -10.70 -4.68 -10.10
C GLY A 14 -12.03 -4.16 -9.56
N THR A 15 -12.96 -5.08 -9.29
CA THR A 15 -14.29 -4.73 -8.76
C THR A 15 -14.17 -4.12 -7.36
N ASN A 16 -14.98 -3.09 -7.07
CA ASN A 16 -15.03 -2.38 -5.78
C ASN A 16 -13.69 -1.72 -5.38
N GLU A 17 -12.86 -1.37 -6.35
CA GLU A 17 -11.57 -0.73 -6.11
C GLU A 17 -11.69 0.62 -5.37
N GLU A 18 -12.74 1.40 -5.64
CA GLU A 18 -13.00 2.65 -4.91
C GLU A 18 -13.35 2.41 -3.44
N GLU A 19 -14.27 1.49 -3.17
CA GLU A 19 -14.68 1.13 -1.82
C GLU A 19 -13.50 0.53 -1.02
N GLY A 20 -12.77 -0.40 -1.63
CA GLY A 20 -11.58 -0.99 -1.02
C GLY A 20 -10.49 0.05 -0.75
N ARG A 21 -10.33 1.08 -1.60
CA ARG A 21 -9.42 2.19 -1.34
C ARG A 21 -9.84 3.04 -0.13
N LYS A 22 -11.15 3.27 0.07
CA LYS A 22 -11.65 3.97 1.27
C LYS A 22 -11.32 3.19 2.54
N LEU A 23 -11.57 1.88 2.55
CA LEU A 23 -11.24 1.01 3.69
C LEU A 23 -9.75 1.00 4.01
N LEU A 24 -8.89 0.95 2.97
CA LEU A 24 -7.44 0.99 3.13
C LEU A 24 -6.95 2.34 3.67
N ALA A 25 -7.58 3.45 3.26
CA ALA A 25 -7.26 4.78 3.77
C ALA A 25 -7.66 4.93 5.25
N GLU A 26 -8.84 4.43 5.64
CA GLU A 26 -9.29 4.39 7.04
C GLU A 26 -8.35 3.54 7.91
N ALA A 27 -7.82 2.44 7.35
CA ALA A 27 -6.83 1.59 7.99
C ALA A 27 -5.40 2.17 8.00
N ARG A 28 -5.20 3.39 7.47
CA ARG A 28 -3.89 4.07 7.35
C ARG A 28 -2.84 3.23 6.62
N MET A 29 -3.26 2.51 5.58
CA MET A 29 -2.38 1.69 4.74
C MET A 29 -1.79 2.50 3.58
N LEU A 30 -0.56 2.17 3.18
CA LEU A 30 0.04 2.74 1.97
C LEU A 30 -0.57 2.07 0.74
N THR A 31 -1.23 2.86 -0.10
CA THR A 31 -1.80 2.36 -1.36
C THR A 31 -0.98 2.76 -2.57
N ALA A 32 -0.90 1.87 -3.56
CA ALA A 32 -0.23 2.11 -4.84
C ALA A 32 -1.20 2.06 -6.01
N THR A 33 -0.92 2.83 -7.07
CA THR A 33 -1.74 2.89 -8.29
C THR A 33 -1.18 2.03 -9.42
N SER A 34 0.13 1.77 -9.42
CA SER A 34 0.81 0.88 -10.37
C SER A 34 1.79 -0.04 -9.65
N LEU A 35 2.29 -1.07 -10.35
CA LEU A 35 3.33 -1.94 -9.80
C LEU A 35 4.65 -1.20 -9.59
N ALA A 36 4.99 -0.26 -10.48
CA ALA A 36 6.18 0.58 -10.34
C ALA A 36 6.08 1.49 -9.11
N ASP A 37 4.93 2.13 -8.91
CA ASP A 37 4.63 2.94 -7.72
C ASP A 37 4.69 2.09 -6.43
N ALA A 38 4.15 0.87 -6.47
CA ALA A 38 4.23 -0.06 -5.33
C ALA A 38 5.69 -0.40 -4.98
N ALA A 39 6.52 -0.69 -5.98
CA ALA A 39 7.93 -1.00 -5.79
C ALA A 39 8.70 0.20 -5.18
N GLN A 40 8.49 1.40 -5.71
CA GLN A 40 9.12 2.61 -5.17
C GLN A 40 8.71 2.86 -3.71
N LYS A 41 7.41 2.77 -3.41
CA LYS A 41 6.87 2.96 -2.06
C LYS A 41 7.39 1.94 -1.06
N VAL A 42 7.51 0.67 -1.45
CA VAL A 42 7.98 -0.37 -0.53
C VAL A 42 9.47 -0.19 -0.19
N VAL A 43 10.29 0.19 -1.18
CA VAL A 43 11.72 0.47 -0.97
C VAL A 43 11.92 1.69 -0.07
N ALA A 44 11.17 2.76 -0.32
CA ALA A 44 11.19 3.95 0.54
C ALA A 44 10.75 3.63 1.98
N ALA A 45 9.67 2.87 2.15
CA ALA A 45 9.17 2.48 3.47
C ALA A 45 10.13 1.54 4.23
N ALA A 46 10.93 0.75 3.52
CA ALA A 46 11.97 -0.10 4.09
C ALA A 46 13.27 0.67 4.44
N GLY A 47 13.35 1.98 4.13
CA GLY A 47 14.55 2.79 4.33
C GLY A 47 15.66 2.55 3.30
N GLY A 48 15.34 1.89 2.18
CA GLY A 48 16.29 1.58 1.11
C GLY A 48 16.39 2.65 0.02
N ALA A 49 15.64 3.75 0.13
CA ALA A 49 15.76 4.88 -0.78
C ALA A 49 16.81 5.88 -0.25
N GLN A 50 17.96 5.95 -0.92
CA GLN A 50 18.84 7.13 -0.96
C GLN A 50 18.60 7.87 -2.27
#